data_AF-A0A956C7F3-F1
#
_entry.id   AF-A0A956C7F3-F1
#
_cell.length_a   1.000
_cell.length_b   1.000
_cell.length_c   1.000
_cell.angle_alpha   90.00
_cell.angle_beta   90.00
_cell.angle_gamma   90.00
#
_symmetry.space_group_name_H-M   'P 1'
#
loop_
_entity.id
_entity.type
_entity.pdbx_description
1 polymer ?
#
loop_
_entity_poly.entity_id
_entity_poly.type
_entity_poly.pdbx_seq_one_letter_code
_entity_poly.pdbx_strand_id
1 'polypeptide(L)'
;MPRDLRVITYNVRYFGHGTRGVASTATAMDRIATAIASLDPLADVICLQEVETMSLRSNLVHPSPEGETQLERLMAMLHRALHAAGKRDFYEAYYFPAHTYKLSVTPLYTTGLAVIAHRKLHVSHHNAGSPEDITHRRVHAVRGIKQTRICAHMRVSNGKGDELDIFNTHLSLPTTFSRAFWTEQMRMGWGPNQLEEAKKLVEFIQRERSSDRFLVVGDFNALPGSPVYKFLLDAGLRDPFAQHQGFDEEELRAWPTAGFMNMRMHLDHVLSGPDLRWNDFEGTHRFGDRKGLFRGLSDHVPIVGRLKL
;
A
#
# COMPACT_ATOMS: atom_id res chain seq x y z
N MET A 1 -21.44 20.56 4.55
CA MET A 1 -20.09 20.68 5.17
C MET A 1 -19.05 20.18 4.18
N PRO A 2 -17.78 20.67 4.19
CA PRO A 2 -16.71 19.99 3.44
C PRO A 2 -16.67 18.53 3.91
N ARG A 3 -16.77 17.56 2.99
CA ARG A 3 -16.77 16.15 3.34
C ARG A 3 -15.32 15.72 3.55
N ASP A 4 -15.02 15.20 4.72
CA ASP A 4 -13.74 14.56 5.03
C ASP A 4 -13.44 13.45 4.02
N LEU A 5 -12.17 13.30 3.65
CA LEU A 5 -11.70 12.18 2.84
C LEU A 5 -11.30 11.00 3.72
N ARG A 6 -11.75 9.79 3.37
CA ARG A 6 -11.31 8.53 3.98
C ARG A 6 -10.29 7.83 3.08
N VAL A 7 -9.09 7.59 3.59
CA VAL A 7 -8.01 6.94 2.85
C VAL A 7 -7.65 5.61 3.50
N ILE A 8 -7.33 4.61 2.68
CA ILE A 8 -6.88 3.29 3.10
C ILE A 8 -5.51 3.02 2.47
N THR A 9 -4.59 2.46 3.25
CA THR A 9 -3.41 1.77 2.70
C THR A 9 -3.40 0.32 3.14
N TYR A 10 -3.13 -0.60 2.20
CA TYR A 10 -3.24 -2.03 2.48
C TYR A 10 -2.35 -2.90 1.58
N ASN A 11 -1.39 -3.60 2.18
CA ASN A 11 -0.67 -4.67 1.50
C ASN A 11 -1.57 -5.91 1.44
N VAL A 12 -2.05 -6.25 0.24
CA VAL A 12 -3.01 -7.34 0.02
C VAL A 12 -2.33 -8.69 -0.20
N ARG A 13 -0.99 -8.73 -0.30
CA ARG A 13 -0.17 -9.93 -0.54
C ARG A 13 -0.76 -10.85 -1.62
N TYR A 14 -1.02 -10.29 -2.80
CA TYR A 14 -1.60 -10.99 -3.96
C TYR A 14 -2.96 -11.67 -3.68
N PHE A 15 -3.69 -11.18 -2.66
CA PHE A 15 -4.98 -11.69 -2.20
C PHE A 15 -4.96 -13.17 -1.77
N GLY A 16 -3.91 -13.62 -1.09
CA GLY A 16 -3.84 -15.00 -0.62
C GLY A 16 -2.92 -15.26 0.57
N HIS A 17 -3.49 -15.45 1.76
CA HIS A 17 -2.83 -16.29 2.75
C HIS A 17 -3.76 -17.20 3.55
N GLY A 18 -3.35 -18.46 3.65
CA GLY A 18 -4.07 -19.59 4.24
C GLY A 18 -3.55 -20.96 3.75
N THR A 19 -3.13 -21.07 2.48
CA THR A 19 -2.76 -22.36 1.87
C THR A 19 -1.50 -22.36 1.00
N ARG A 20 -0.54 -21.43 1.17
CA ARG A 20 0.66 -21.34 0.30
C ARG A 20 0.30 -21.34 -1.20
N GLY A 21 -0.78 -20.65 -1.59
CA GLY A 21 -1.21 -20.52 -2.99
C GLY A 21 -1.97 -21.71 -3.58
N VAL A 22 -2.58 -22.57 -2.75
CA VAL A 22 -3.28 -23.79 -3.22
C VAL A 22 -4.82 -23.70 -3.10
N ALA A 23 -5.41 -22.63 -2.52
CA ALA A 23 -6.87 -22.44 -2.44
C ALA A 23 -7.30 -20.95 -2.62
N SER A 24 -8.51 -20.73 -3.13
CA SER A 24 -8.86 -19.67 -4.11
C SER A 24 -8.64 -18.21 -3.69
N THR A 25 -7.83 -17.49 -4.49
CA THR A 25 -7.68 -16.03 -4.45
C THR A 25 -9.01 -15.29 -4.58
N ALA A 26 -9.99 -15.90 -5.24
CA ALA A 26 -11.33 -15.34 -5.43
C ALA A 26 -12.08 -15.12 -4.10
N THR A 27 -12.03 -16.07 -3.16
CA THR A 27 -12.73 -15.93 -1.87
C THR A 27 -12.10 -14.84 -1.01
N ALA A 28 -10.77 -14.75 -1.01
CA ALA A 28 -10.06 -13.70 -0.28
C ALA A 28 -10.31 -12.31 -0.88
N MET A 29 -10.27 -12.18 -2.22
CA MET A 29 -10.64 -10.95 -2.92
C MET A 29 -12.09 -10.54 -2.62
N ASP A 30 -13.04 -11.47 -2.66
CA ASP A 30 -14.46 -11.21 -2.38
C ASP A 30 -14.68 -10.73 -0.93
N ARG A 31 -13.98 -11.34 0.04
CA ARG A 31 -14.02 -10.89 1.44
C ARG A 31 -13.39 -9.51 1.63
N ILE A 32 -12.29 -9.20 0.92
CA ILE A 32 -11.68 -7.87 0.94
C ILE A 32 -12.61 -6.83 0.31
N ALA A 33 -13.20 -7.14 -0.84
CA ALA A 33 -14.20 -6.30 -1.50
C ALA A 33 -15.41 -6.03 -0.59
N THR A 34 -15.92 -7.06 0.08
CA THR A 34 -17.03 -6.94 1.04
C THR A 34 -16.64 -6.09 2.25
N ALA A 35 -15.44 -6.28 2.81
CA ALA A 35 -14.91 -5.45 3.89
C ALA A 35 -14.85 -3.97 3.49
N ILE A 36 -14.27 -3.66 2.33
CA ILE A 36 -14.22 -2.29 1.79
C ILE A 36 -15.63 -1.72 1.60
N ALA A 37 -16.53 -2.49 0.98
CA ALA A 37 -17.91 -2.06 0.73
C ALA A 37 -18.71 -1.86 2.02
N SER A 38 -18.36 -2.54 3.12
CA SER A 38 -19.04 -2.39 4.42
C SER A 38 -18.63 -1.14 5.19
N LEU A 39 -17.56 -0.44 4.79
CA LEU A 39 -17.14 0.79 5.45
C LEU A 39 -18.23 1.87 5.35
N ASP A 40 -18.45 2.56 6.45
CA ASP A 40 -19.36 3.71 6.52
C ASP A 40 -18.71 4.87 7.29
N PRO A 41 -18.48 6.04 6.67
CA PRO A 41 -18.56 6.29 5.23
C PRO A 41 -17.64 5.39 4.38
N LEU A 42 -17.95 5.24 3.09
CA LEU A 42 -17.04 4.55 2.16
C LEU A 42 -15.67 5.23 2.06
N ALA A 43 -14.66 4.46 1.66
CA ALA A 43 -13.33 4.99 1.36
C ALA A 43 -13.36 5.87 0.11
N ASP A 44 -12.58 6.93 0.09
CA ASP A 44 -12.42 7.82 -1.04
C ASP A 44 -11.21 7.45 -1.89
N VAL A 45 -10.15 6.99 -1.23
CA VAL A 45 -8.91 6.52 -1.86
C VAL A 45 -8.46 5.23 -1.17
N ILE A 46 -8.07 4.23 -1.95
CA ILE A 46 -7.54 2.96 -1.46
C ILE A 46 -6.22 2.68 -2.17
N CYS A 47 -5.12 2.70 -1.42
CA CYS A 47 -3.77 2.41 -1.89
C CYS A 47 -3.43 0.96 -1.57
N LEU A 48 -3.15 0.17 -2.61
CA LEU A 48 -2.84 -1.25 -2.49
C LEU A 48 -1.38 -1.51 -2.86
N GLN A 49 -0.74 -2.42 -2.12
CA GLN A 49 0.58 -2.98 -2.43
C GLN A 49 0.44 -4.48 -2.73
N GLU A 50 1.39 -5.05 -3.48
CA GLU A 50 1.40 -6.47 -3.86
C GLU A 50 0.18 -6.89 -4.68
N VAL A 51 -0.14 -6.13 -5.73
CA VAL A 51 -1.20 -6.47 -6.70
C VAL A 51 -0.56 -7.13 -7.93
N GLU A 52 -1.02 -8.31 -8.37
CA GLU A 52 -0.48 -8.95 -9.59
C GLU A 52 -1.21 -8.47 -10.86
N THR A 53 -0.46 -8.21 -11.95
CA THR A 53 -1.10 -7.98 -13.28
C THR A 53 -1.61 -9.25 -13.93
N MET A 54 -0.86 -10.36 -13.85
CA MET A 54 -1.22 -11.61 -14.53
C MET A 54 -1.29 -12.72 -13.51
N SER A 55 -2.50 -13.17 -13.20
CA SER A 55 -2.66 -14.33 -12.34
C SER A 55 -2.51 -15.62 -13.15
N LEU A 56 -1.28 -16.00 -13.47
CA LEU A 56 -0.99 -17.34 -14.01
C LEU A 56 -1.57 -18.43 -13.10
N ARG A 57 -1.57 -18.21 -11.78
CA ARG A 57 -2.08 -19.15 -10.78
C ARG A 57 -3.60 -19.17 -10.66
N SER A 58 -4.30 -18.03 -10.78
CA SER A 58 -5.77 -18.07 -10.79
C SER A 58 -6.31 -18.63 -12.09
N ASN A 59 -5.67 -18.36 -13.25
CA ASN A 59 -6.12 -18.92 -14.53
C ASN A 59 -5.90 -20.44 -14.65
N LEU A 60 -4.97 -21.03 -13.90
CA LEU A 60 -4.79 -22.48 -13.82
C LEU A 60 -5.87 -23.19 -12.98
N VAL A 61 -6.46 -22.50 -12.00
CA VAL A 61 -7.43 -23.08 -11.04
C VAL A 61 -8.88 -22.64 -11.33
N HIS A 62 -9.07 -21.43 -11.85
CA HIS A 62 -10.33 -20.85 -12.30
C HIS A 62 -10.07 -20.05 -13.58
N PRO A 63 -10.17 -20.67 -14.77
CA PRO A 63 -10.02 -19.95 -16.03
C PRO A 63 -11.03 -18.81 -16.09
N SER A 64 -10.56 -17.56 -16.08
CA SER A 64 -11.38 -16.46 -16.59
C SER A 64 -11.37 -16.58 -18.12
N PRO A 65 -12.53 -16.56 -18.80
CA PRO A 65 -12.60 -16.71 -20.26
C PRO A 65 -11.74 -15.69 -21.05
N GLU A 66 -11.33 -14.58 -20.43
CA GLU A 66 -10.67 -13.45 -21.11
C GLU A 66 -9.31 -13.02 -20.54
N GLY A 67 -8.77 -13.70 -19.52
CA GLY A 67 -7.43 -13.35 -19.00
C GLY A 67 -7.38 -12.09 -18.11
N GLU A 68 -8.45 -11.80 -17.37
CA GLU A 68 -8.55 -10.68 -16.43
C GLU A 68 -7.42 -10.62 -15.38
N THR A 69 -6.96 -9.40 -15.09
CA THR A 69 -5.99 -9.09 -14.04
C THR A 69 -6.58 -9.25 -12.62
N GLN A 70 -5.74 -9.35 -11.58
CA GLN A 70 -6.26 -9.39 -10.20
C GLN A 70 -7.04 -8.13 -9.83
N LEU A 71 -6.60 -6.97 -10.31
CA LEU A 71 -7.24 -5.69 -10.02
C LEU A 71 -8.64 -5.60 -10.64
N GLU A 72 -8.81 -6.04 -11.90
CA GLU A 72 -10.13 -6.08 -12.55
C GLU A 72 -11.10 -7.00 -11.80
N ARG A 73 -10.63 -8.18 -11.37
CA ARG A 73 -11.44 -9.11 -10.58
C ARG A 73 -11.85 -8.51 -9.23
N LEU A 74 -10.92 -7.84 -8.53
CA LEU A 74 -11.23 -7.12 -7.30
C LEU A 74 -12.28 -6.02 -7.55
N MET A 75 -12.14 -5.25 -8.62
CA MET A 75 -13.07 -4.17 -8.95
C MET A 75 -14.48 -4.68 -9.25
N ALA A 76 -14.60 -5.77 -10.01
CA ALA A 76 -15.88 -6.43 -10.26
C ALA A 76 -16.53 -6.95 -8.96
N MET A 77 -15.73 -7.52 -8.04
CA MET A 77 -16.20 -7.95 -6.73
C MET A 77 -16.61 -6.77 -5.84
N LEU A 78 -15.84 -5.69 -5.85
CA LEU A 78 -16.13 -4.47 -5.09
C LEU A 78 -17.44 -3.83 -5.53
N HIS A 79 -17.64 -3.63 -6.84
CA HIS A 79 -18.90 -3.08 -7.37
C HIS A 79 -20.10 -3.99 -7.07
N ARG A 80 -19.92 -5.31 -7.13
CA ARG A 80 -20.96 -6.27 -6.72
C ARG A 80 -21.29 -6.16 -5.23
N ALA A 81 -20.28 -6.08 -4.37
CA ALA A 81 -20.45 -5.95 -2.93
C ALA A 81 -21.13 -4.62 -2.54
N LEU A 82 -20.77 -3.51 -3.21
CA LEU A 82 -21.45 -2.23 -3.06
C LEU A 82 -22.92 -2.31 -3.43
N HIS A 83 -23.23 -2.88 -4.60
CA HIS A 83 -24.60 -3.05 -5.06
C HIS A 83 -25.41 -3.94 -4.09
N ALA A 84 -24.83 -5.04 -3.62
CA ALA A 84 -25.45 -5.91 -2.63
C ALA A 84 -25.73 -5.20 -1.29
N ALA A 85 -24.88 -4.25 -0.90
CA ALA A 85 -25.06 -3.39 0.26
C ALA A 85 -26.02 -2.21 0.01
N GLY A 86 -26.67 -2.12 -1.17
CA GLY A 86 -27.57 -1.03 -1.54
C GLY A 86 -26.85 0.29 -1.84
N LYS A 87 -25.51 0.27 -1.98
CA LYS A 87 -24.68 1.43 -2.31
C LYS A 87 -24.56 1.57 -3.82
N ARG A 88 -24.70 2.80 -4.33
CA ARG A 88 -24.63 3.12 -5.77
C ARG A 88 -23.30 3.78 -6.16
N ASP A 89 -22.34 3.77 -5.25
CA ASP A 89 -21.02 4.37 -5.44
C ASP A 89 -20.21 3.57 -6.46
N PHE A 90 -19.34 4.28 -7.17
CA PHE A 90 -18.46 3.71 -8.18
C PHE A 90 -17.02 4.14 -7.92
N TYR A 91 -16.11 3.23 -8.25
CA TYR A 91 -14.67 3.39 -8.13
C TYR A 91 -14.00 3.19 -9.48
N GLU A 92 -12.91 3.93 -9.68
CA GLU A 92 -11.97 3.76 -10.78
C GLU A 92 -10.63 3.29 -10.20
N ALA A 93 -9.92 2.43 -10.93
CA ALA A 93 -8.68 1.83 -10.43
C ALA A 93 -7.53 2.11 -11.39
N TYR A 94 -6.38 2.46 -10.81
CA TYR A 94 -5.16 2.79 -11.52
C TYR A 94 -4.07 1.80 -11.08
N TYR A 95 -3.50 1.07 -12.03
CA TYR A 95 -2.44 0.12 -11.78
C TYR A 95 -1.08 0.69 -12.16
N PHE A 96 -0.09 0.49 -11.28
CA PHE A 96 1.27 1.00 -11.42
C PHE A 96 2.22 -0.21 -11.44
N PRO A 97 2.70 -0.64 -12.63
CA PRO A 97 3.55 -1.81 -12.76
C PRO A 97 4.95 -1.58 -12.16
N ALA A 98 5.42 -2.45 -11.27
CA ALA A 98 6.85 -2.53 -11.01
C ALA A 98 7.48 -3.34 -12.15
N HIS A 99 8.22 -2.68 -13.05
CA HIS A 99 8.82 -3.34 -14.22
C HIS A 99 9.62 -4.60 -13.85
N THR A 100 9.32 -5.75 -14.47
CA THR A 100 10.21 -6.92 -14.55
C THR A 100 10.86 -7.03 -15.92
N TYR A 101 12.15 -7.35 -15.91
CA TYR A 101 12.91 -7.69 -17.10
C TYR A 101 12.53 -9.09 -17.60
N LYS A 102 12.37 -9.23 -18.92
CA LYS A 102 12.15 -10.52 -19.59
C LYS A 102 13.44 -11.33 -19.57
N LEU A 103 13.46 -12.46 -18.87
CA LEU A 103 14.49 -13.49 -19.04
C LEU A 103 13.85 -14.65 -19.83
N SER A 104 13.98 -14.62 -21.16
CA SER A 104 13.39 -15.58 -22.13
C SER A 104 11.85 -15.58 -22.23
N VAL A 105 11.30 -16.46 -23.07
CA VAL A 105 9.92 -16.48 -23.65
C VAL A 105 8.79 -16.63 -22.60
N THR A 106 9.10 -16.72 -21.31
CA THR A 106 8.12 -16.87 -20.23
C THR A 106 8.07 -15.59 -19.37
N PRO A 107 6.92 -14.91 -19.23
CA PRO A 107 6.81 -13.76 -18.34
C PRO A 107 7.03 -14.18 -16.88
N LEU A 108 8.02 -13.60 -16.22
CA LEU A 108 8.19 -13.70 -14.77
C LEU A 108 7.18 -12.76 -14.09
N TYR A 109 6.47 -13.28 -13.08
CA TYR A 109 5.47 -12.59 -12.25
C TYR A 109 5.76 -11.10 -12.03
N THR A 110 4.84 -10.23 -12.46
CA THR A 110 4.85 -8.78 -12.22
C THR A 110 3.91 -8.45 -11.07
N THR A 111 4.47 -7.87 -10.02
CA THR A 111 3.75 -7.30 -8.88
C THR A 111 3.79 -5.79 -9.04
N GLY A 112 2.73 -5.08 -8.65
CA GLY A 112 2.69 -3.63 -8.72
C GLY A 112 1.95 -3.02 -7.55
N LEU A 113 1.70 -1.74 -7.69
CA LEU A 113 0.88 -0.95 -6.79
C LEU A 113 -0.44 -0.65 -7.49
N ALA A 114 -1.50 -0.42 -6.72
CA ALA A 114 -2.73 0.12 -7.26
C ALA A 114 -3.23 1.28 -6.41
N VAL A 115 -3.93 2.22 -7.03
CA VAL A 115 -4.73 3.20 -6.33
C VAL A 115 -6.14 3.15 -6.88
N ILE A 116 -7.12 2.94 -6.00
CA ILE A 116 -8.54 2.92 -6.32
C ILE A 116 -9.13 4.22 -5.79
N ALA A 117 -9.72 5.01 -6.68
CA ALA A 117 -10.32 6.30 -6.35
C ALA A 117 -11.83 6.24 -6.51
N HIS A 118 -12.56 6.82 -5.55
CA HIS A 118 -13.99 7.00 -5.67
C HIS A 118 -14.27 8.01 -6.79
N ARG A 119 -15.22 7.70 -7.69
CA ARG A 119 -15.52 8.49 -8.90
C ARG A 119 -16.00 9.93 -8.65
N LYS A 120 -16.22 10.32 -7.39
CA LYS A 120 -16.54 11.70 -7.01
C LYS A 120 -15.29 12.58 -6.92
N LEU A 121 -14.10 11.96 -6.85
CA LEU A 121 -12.83 12.64 -6.94
C LEU A 121 -12.46 12.78 -8.41
N HIS A 122 -11.94 13.94 -8.78
CA HIS A 122 -11.36 14.14 -10.10
C HIS A 122 -9.88 13.80 -10.04
N VAL A 123 -9.43 12.88 -10.89
CA VAL A 123 -8.01 12.54 -11.03
C VAL A 123 -7.40 13.44 -12.09
N SER A 124 -6.56 14.39 -11.67
CA SER A 124 -5.96 15.40 -12.58
C SER A 124 -4.58 14.98 -13.09
N HIS A 125 -3.88 14.11 -12.36
CA HIS A 125 -2.54 13.63 -12.73
C HIS A 125 -2.25 12.24 -12.14
N HIS A 126 -1.47 11.41 -12.84
CA HIS A 126 -0.87 10.20 -12.30
C HIS A 126 0.32 9.71 -13.13
N ASN A 127 1.21 8.91 -12.53
CA ASN A 127 2.34 8.27 -13.22
C ASN A 127 2.12 6.78 -13.59
N ALA A 128 0.88 6.29 -13.69
CA ALA A 128 0.56 4.87 -13.93
C ALA A 128 1.29 4.25 -15.15
N GLY A 129 1.50 5.02 -16.22
CA GLY A 129 2.22 4.55 -17.41
C GLY A 129 3.74 4.43 -17.25
N SER A 130 4.31 5.12 -16.26
CA SER A 130 5.74 5.12 -15.96
C SER A 130 5.98 5.42 -14.47
N PRO A 131 5.70 4.47 -13.56
CA PRO A 131 5.90 4.67 -12.13
C PRO A 131 7.36 4.95 -11.80
N GLU A 132 7.62 5.77 -10.77
CA GLU A 132 8.98 6.15 -10.39
C GLU A 132 9.75 4.94 -9.84
N ASP A 133 10.90 4.62 -10.41
CA ASP A 133 11.79 3.56 -9.90
C ASP A 133 12.66 4.07 -8.75
N ILE A 134 12.30 3.68 -7.53
CA ILE A 134 13.05 4.03 -6.31
C ILE A 134 14.11 2.99 -5.94
N THR A 135 14.23 1.88 -6.67
CA THR A 135 15.08 0.75 -6.29
C THR A 135 16.55 1.14 -6.15
N HIS A 136 17.20 0.71 -5.07
CA HIS A 136 18.65 0.79 -4.95
C HIS A 136 19.33 -0.47 -5.53
N ARG A 137 20.12 -0.33 -6.61
CA ARG A 137 20.83 -1.44 -7.29
C ARG A 137 22.34 -1.19 -7.37
N ARG A 138 23.06 -1.44 -6.26
CA ARG A 138 24.52 -1.17 -6.16
C ARG A 138 25.40 -2.17 -6.91
N VAL A 139 24.95 -3.42 -7.09
CA VAL A 139 25.77 -4.50 -7.70
C VAL A 139 25.27 -4.80 -9.11
N HIS A 140 26.12 -4.55 -10.12
CA HIS A 140 25.81 -4.78 -11.53
C HIS A 140 25.37 -6.22 -11.83
N ALA A 141 25.94 -7.21 -11.13
CA ALA A 141 25.63 -8.63 -11.30
C ALA A 141 24.22 -9.05 -10.80
N VAL A 142 23.55 -8.23 -9.99
CA VAL A 142 22.21 -8.52 -9.42
C VAL A 142 21.15 -7.54 -9.92
N ARG A 143 21.52 -6.59 -10.80
CA ARG A 143 20.61 -5.57 -11.37
C ARG A 143 19.41 -6.18 -12.08
N GLY A 144 19.58 -7.34 -12.73
CA GLY A 144 18.50 -8.04 -13.44
C GLY A 144 17.67 -9.00 -12.59
N ILE A 145 18.02 -9.21 -11.31
CA ILE A 145 17.38 -10.20 -10.42
C ILE A 145 16.59 -9.52 -9.30
N LYS A 146 17.06 -8.35 -8.82
CA LYS A 146 16.36 -7.61 -7.76
C LYS A 146 15.00 -7.12 -8.27
N GLN A 147 13.94 -7.48 -7.56
CA GLN A 147 12.59 -6.95 -7.79
C GLN A 147 12.61 -5.42 -7.70
N THR A 148 12.05 -4.77 -8.72
CA THR A 148 11.91 -3.32 -8.79
C THR A 148 10.96 -2.84 -7.69
N ARG A 149 11.36 -1.80 -6.97
CA ARG A 149 10.53 -1.03 -6.04
C ARG A 149 10.18 0.30 -6.69
N ILE A 150 8.91 0.67 -6.61
CA ILE A 150 8.37 1.86 -7.27
C ILE A 150 7.64 2.78 -6.29
N CYS A 151 7.46 4.02 -6.70
CA CYS A 151 6.48 4.93 -6.13
C CYS A 151 5.41 5.27 -7.17
N ALA A 152 4.17 4.90 -6.87
CA ALA A 152 2.99 5.35 -7.59
C ALA A 152 2.62 6.76 -7.10
N HIS A 153 2.29 7.65 -8.02
CA HIS A 153 1.80 8.98 -7.72
C HIS A 153 0.49 9.25 -8.45
N MET A 154 -0.46 9.85 -7.73
CA MET A 154 -1.75 10.28 -8.25
C MET A 154 -2.17 11.57 -7.55
N ARG A 155 -2.65 12.54 -8.31
CA ARG A 155 -3.27 13.76 -7.80
C ARG A 155 -4.77 13.68 -7.97
N VAL A 156 -5.48 13.91 -6.86
CA VAL A 156 -6.94 13.97 -6.83
C VAL A 156 -7.41 15.33 -6.38
N SER A 157 -8.57 15.75 -6.84
CA SER A 157 -9.27 16.90 -6.30
C SER A 157 -10.71 16.58 -5.92
N ASN A 158 -11.20 17.27 -4.90
CA ASN A 158 -12.61 17.22 -4.53
C ASN A 158 -13.44 18.13 -5.46
N GLY A 159 -14.78 18.08 -5.36
CA GLY A 159 -15.66 18.95 -6.16
C GLY A 159 -15.54 20.46 -5.90
N LYS A 160 -14.70 20.89 -4.94
CA LYS A 160 -14.39 22.30 -4.66
C LYS A 160 -13.04 22.73 -5.23
N GLY A 161 -12.26 21.80 -5.78
CA GLY A 161 -10.92 22.06 -6.31
C GLY A 161 -9.80 21.94 -5.28
N ASP A 162 -10.06 21.51 -4.05
CA ASP A 162 -8.97 21.19 -3.12
C ASP A 162 -8.23 19.94 -3.62
N GLU A 163 -6.92 20.04 -3.79
CA GLU A 163 -6.08 18.96 -4.31
C GLU A 163 -5.35 18.20 -3.20
N LEU A 164 -5.04 16.94 -3.49
CA LEU A 164 -4.23 16.04 -2.68
C LEU A 164 -3.31 15.22 -3.59
N ASP A 165 -2.01 15.29 -3.35
CA ASP A 165 -1.05 14.34 -3.94
C ASP A 165 -0.98 13.07 -3.09
N ILE A 166 -1.08 11.91 -3.74
CA ILE A 166 -1.03 10.59 -3.11
C ILE A 166 0.18 9.84 -3.66
N PHE A 167 1.11 9.50 -2.78
CA PHE A 167 2.28 8.68 -3.07
C PHE A 167 2.09 7.30 -2.42
N ASN A 168 1.91 6.26 -3.23
CA ASN A 168 1.83 4.87 -2.76
C ASN A 168 3.14 4.16 -3.06
N THR A 169 3.73 3.47 -2.08
CA THR A 169 5.00 2.77 -2.26
C THR A 169 5.05 1.41 -1.56
N HIS A 170 6.04 0.61 -1.92
CA HIS A 170 6.40 -0.62 -1.22
C HIS A 170 7.91 -0.77 -1.24
N LEU A 171 8.60 -0.47 -0.14
CA LEU A 171 10.06 -0.50 -0.06
C LEU A 171 10.60 -1.95 -0.02
N SER A 172 11.88 -2.13 -0.34
CA SER A 172 12.50 -3.46 -0.27
C SER A 172 12.57 -3.96 1.16
N LEU A 173 12.61 -5.29 1.30
CA LEU A 173 13.19 -5.92 2.48
C LEU A 173 14.68 -5.54 2.62
N PRO A 174 15.24 -5.57 3.85
CA PRO A 174 16.68 -5.41 4.04
C PRO A 174 17.44 -6.51 3.30
N THR A 175 18.63 -6.17 2.81
CA THR A 175 19.45 -7.12 2.04
C THR A 175 19.85 -8.33 2.91
N THR A 176 19.49 -9.54 2.48
CA THR A 176 19.59 -10.80 3.26
C THR A 176 21.02 -11.32 3.46
N PHE A 177 22.02 -10.71 2.82
CA PHE A 177 23.42 -11.16 2.84
C PHE A 177 24.24 -10.68 4.06
N SER A 178 23.63 -9.99 5.03
CA SER A 178 24.32 -9.63 6.28
C SER A 178 24.00 -10.63 7.40
N ARG A 179 25.01 -11.06 8.16
CA ARG A 179 24.83 -11.99 9.31
C ARG A 179 23.84 -11.43 10.36
N ALA A 180 23.83 -10.11 10.53
CA ALA A 180 22.88 -9.36 11.36
C ALA A 180 21.40 -9.56 10.96
N PHE A 181 21.12 -9.77 9.67
CA PHE A 181 19.77 -10.06 9.15
C PHE A 181 19.21 -11.40 9.64
N TRP A 182 20.00 -12.31 10.21
CA TRP A 182 19.48 -13.54 10.82
C TRP A 182 19.55 -13.55 12.35
N THR A 183 20.30 -12.62 12.95
CA THR A 183 20.61 -12.63 14.39
C THR A 183 20.00 -11.48 15.20
N GLU A 184 19.65 -10.34 14.60
CA GLU A 184 19.19 -9.16 15.36
C GLU A 184 17.68 -8.99 15.36
N GLN A 185 17.06 -8.49 16.43
CA GLN A 185 15.60 -8.25 16.45
C GLN A 185 15.20 -7.04 15.58
N MET A 186 16.10 -6.08 15.34
CA MET A 186 15.86 -4.84 14.59
C MET A 186 16.47 -4.89 13.19
N ARG A 187 15.69 -5.31 12.18
CA ARG A 187 16.19 -5.50 10.79
C ARG A 187 15.52 -4.60 9.77
N MET A 188 14.22 -4.36 9.96
CA MET A 188 13.35 -3.69 8.99
C MET A 188 13.55 -2.17 9.06
N GLY A 189 14.14 -1.59 8.01
CA GLY A 189 14.45 -0.16 7.94
C GLY A 189 15.89 0.20 8.32
N TRP A 190 16.73 -0.79 8.67
CA TRP A 190 18.17 -0.63 8.93
C TRP A 190 19.04 -1.00 7.73
N GLY A 191 18.48 -1.64 6.69
CA GLY A 191 19.23 -2.01 5.50
C GLY A 191 19.70 -0.77 4.72
N PRO A 192 20.97 -0.70 4.28
CA PRO A 192 21.46 0.45 3.51
C PRO A 192 20.68 0.64 2.20
N ASN A 193 20.20 -0.46 1.59
CA ASN A 193 19.34 -0.37 0.40
C ASN A 193 18.01 0.33 0.67
N GLN A 194 17.44 0.15 1.87
CA GLN A 194 16.15 0.73 2.22
C GLN A 194 16.28 2.23 2.46
N LEU A 195 17.38 2.67 3.11
CA LEU A 195 17.66 4.08 3.32
C LEU A 195 17.88 4.83 1.99
N GLU A 196 18.60 4.21 1.04
CA GLU A 196 18.76 4.80 -0.30
C GLU A 196 17.46 4.83 -1.10
N GLU A 197 16.58 3.83 -0.93
CA GLU A 197 15.23 3.84 -1.50
C GLU A 197 14.36 4.96 -0.88
N ALA A 198 14.46 5.18 0.44
CA ALA A 198 13.75 6.25 1.13
C ALA A 198 14.22 7.65 0.68
N LYS A 199 15.53 7.84 0.43
CA LYS A 199 16.07 9.09 -0.14
C LYS A 199 15.46 9.39 -1.52
N LYS A 200 15.47 8.40 -2.41
CA LYS A 200 14.86 8.53 -3.75
C LYS A 200 13.36 8.80 -3.68
N LEU A 201 12.66 8.17 -2.74
CA LEU A 201 11.25 8.44 -2.48
C LEU A 201 11.03 9.92 -2.10
N VAL A 202 11.81 10.44 -1.15
CA VAL A 202 11.73 11.86 -0.76
C VAL A 202 12.07 12.79 -1.92
N GLU A 203 13.12 12.49 -2.69
CA GLU A 203 13.47 13.27 -3.90
C GLU A 203 12.32 13.31 -4.90
N PHE A 204 11.63 12.19 -5.12
CA PHE A 204 10.46 12.13 -5.99
C PHE A 204 9.29 12.94 -5.44
N ILE A 205 8.97 12.80 -4.15
CA ILE A 205 7.90 13.57 -3.50
C ILE A 205 8.15 15.07 -3.64
N GLN A 206 9.38 15.53 -3.36
CA GLN A 206 9.73 16.95 -3.45
C GLN A 206 9.65 17.50 -4.88
N ARG A 207 9.96 16.66 -5.88
CA ARG A 207 9.86 17.02 -7.29
C ARG A 207 8.41 17.11 -7.77
N GLU A 208 7.54 16.23 -7.28
CA GLU A 208 6.24 15.96 -7.89
C GLU A 208 5.05 16.60 -7.16
N ARG A 209 5.16 16.81 -5.84
CA ARG A 209 4.08 17.42 -5.05
C ARG A 209 3.74 18.83 -5.55
N SER A 210 2.45 19.16 -5.61
CA SER A 210 1.99 20.52 -5.96
C SER A 210 1.87 21.42 -4.74
N SER A 211 1.82 20.86 -3.52
CA SER A 211 1.67 21.62 -2.28
C SER A 211 2.18 20.85 -1.05
N ASP A 212 1.93 21.38 0.14
CA ASP A 212 2.12 20.70 1.44
C ASP A 212 0.96 19.74 1.80
N ARG A 213 -0.08 19.65 0.94
CA ARG A 213 -1.19 18.69 1.06
C ARG A 213 -0.87 17.42 0.28
N PHE A 214 -0.02 16.56 0.85
CA PHE A 214 0.32 15.28 0.26
C PHE A 214 0.33 14.14 1.28
N LEU A 215 0.11 12.93 0.79
CA LEU A 215 0.12 11.69 1.54
C LEU A 215 1.17 10.75 0.98
N VAL A 216 1.92 10.06 1.85
CA VAL A 216 2.84 8.98 1.49
C VAL A 216 2.45 7.74 2.27
N VAL A 217 2.04 6.69 1.58
CA VAL A 217 1.48 5.48 2.18
C VAL A 217 2.07 4.22 1.59
N GLY A 218 2.02 3.15 2.39
CA GLY A 218 2.26 1.80 1.92
C GLY A 218 3.05 0.97 2.90
N ASP A 219 3.63 -0.12 2.40
CA ASP A 219 4.49 -1.00 3.16
C ASP A 219 5.94 -0.53 3.03
N PHE A 220 6.44 0.12 4.08
CA PHE A 220 7.81 0.64 4.08
C PHE A 220 8.83 -0.43 4.43
N ASN A 221 8.41 -1.64 4.83
CA ASN A 221 9.29 -2.66 5.36
C ASN A 221 10.29 -2.09 6.40
N ALA A 222 9.83 -1.11 7.18
CA ALA A 222 10.62 -0.32 8.11
C ALA A 222 9.87 -0.16 9.42
N LEU A 223 10.51 -0.47 10.54
CA LEU A 223 9.91 -0.28 11.87
C LEU A 223 9.99 1.18 12.30
N PRO A 224 9.07 1.64 13.15
CA PRO A 224 9.24 2.86 13.93
C PRO A 224 10.62 2.90 14.62
N GLY A 225 11.29 4.04 14.50
CA GLY A 225 12.63 4.27 15.05
C GLY A 225 13.81 3.76 14.21
N SER A 226 13.54 3.07 13.11
CA SER A 226 14.57 2.67 12.15
C SER A 226 15.20 3.89 11.46
N PRO A 227 16.43 3.75 10.90
CA PRO A 227 17.05 4.79 10.08
C PRO A 227 16.16 5.30 8.95
N VAL A 228 15.43 4.41 8.27
CA VAL A 228 14.45 4.81 7.23
C VAL A 228 13.33 5.67 7.82
N TYR A 229 12.71 5.24 8.91
CA TYR A 229 11.61 5.96 9.54
C TYR A 229 12.06 7.36 10.02
N LYS A 230 13.20 7.42 10.72
CA LYS A 230 13.80 8.68 11.20
C LYS A 230 14.12 9.62 10.04
N PHE A 231 14.74 9.10 8.98
CA PHE A 231 15.03 9.89 7.79
C PHE A 231 13.77 10.52 7.16
N LEU A 232 12.67 9.77 7.08
CA LEU A 232 11.42 10.29 6.52
C LEU A 232 10.85 11.42 7.39
N LEU A 233 10.89 11.29 8.72
CA LEU A 233 10.47 12.34 9.64
C LEU A 233 11.37 13.57 9.57
N ASP A 234 12.70 13.37 9.54
CA ASP A 234 13.69 14.45 9.41
C ASP A 234 13.56 15.18 8.06
N ALA A 235 13.07 14.51 7.02
CA ALA A 235 12.73 15.10 5.73
C ALA A 235 11.43 15.93 5.74
N GLY A 236 10.79 16.08 6.91
CA GLY A 236 9.62 16.94 7.12
C GLY A 236 8.28 16.22 6.96
N LEU A 237 8.26 14.90 6.76
CA LEU A 237 7.02 14.13 6.77
C LEU A 237 6.55 13.95 8.23
N ARG A 238 5.24 13.92 8.43
CA ARG A 238 4.61 13.64 9.72
C ARG A 238 4.02 12.24 9.72
N ASP A 239 4.00 11.59 10.87
CA ASP A 239 3.25 10.37 11.12
C ASP A 239 1.92 10.72 11.84
N PRO A 240 0.86 11.04 11.10
CA PRO A 240 -0.43 11.38 11.68
C PRO A 240 -1.05 10.24 12.49
N PHE A 241 -0.74 8.98 12.18
CA PHE A 241 -1.27 7.85 12.95
C PHE A 241 -0.68 7.85 14.35
N ALA A 242 0.64 7.92 14.47
CA ALA A 242 1.33 8.03 15.75
C ALA A 242 0.88 9.27 16.54
N GLN A 243 0.80 10.43 15.87
CA GLN A 243 0.37 11.69 16.49
C GLN A 243 -1.05 11.62 17.03
N HIS A 244 -1.99 11.05 16.28
CA HIS A 244 -3.38 10.97 16.69
C HIS A 244 -3.60 9.99 17.84
N GLN A 245 -2.84 8.88 17.87
CA GLN A 245 -2.89 7.92 18.98
C GLN A 245 -2.12 8.40 20.21
N GLY A 246 -1.27 9.43 20.07
CA GLY A 246 -0.36 9.88 21.13
C GLY A 246 0.76 8.88 21.42
N PHE A 247 1.10 8.04 20.44
CA PHE A 247 2.11 6.99 20.62
C PHE A 247 3.53 7.56 20.55
N ASP A 248 4.38 7.08 21.44
CA ASP A 248 5.82 7.17 21.28
C ASP A 248 6.37 6.11 20.29
N GLU A 249 7.69 6.12 20.08
CA GLU A 249 8.36 5.19 19.16
C GLU A 249 8.18 3.71 19.56
N GLU A 250 8.18 3.42 20.87
CA GLU A 250 8.08 2.06 21.40
C GLU A 250 6.64 1.55 21.30
N GLU A 251 5.67 2.38 21.68
CA GLU A 251 4.24 2.10 21.58
C GLU A 251 3.82 1.87 20.12
N LEU A 252 4.30 2.72 19.20
CA LEU A 252 4.03 2.56 17.77
C LEU A 252 4.63 1.26 17.23
N ARG A 253 5.87 0.94 17.62
CA ARG A 253 6.52 -0.32 17.23
C ARG A 253 5.78 -1.55 17.77
N ALA A 254 5.20 -1.45 18.96
CA ALA A 254 4.41 -2.49 19.59
C ALA A 254 2.99 -2.62 19.02
N TRP A 255 2.57 -1.71 18.15
CA TRP A 255 1.29 -1.74 17.45
C TRP A 255 1.45 -2.37 16.05
N PRO A 256 1.21 -3.68 15.85
CA PRO A 256 1.58 -4.32 14.59
C PRO A 256 0.56 -4.03 13.48
N THR A 257 1.06 -3.75 12.29
CA THR A 257 0.27 -3.71 11.03
C THR A 257 0.42 -5.02 10.25
N ALA A 258 1.45 -5.82 10.55
CA ALA A 258 1.76 -7.05 9.85
C ALA A 258 2.15 -8.19 10.81
N GLY A 259 2.01 -9.43 10.35
CA GLY A 259 2.46 -10.60 11.10
C GLY A 259 2.85 -11.79 10.24
N PHE A 260 4.03 -12.34 10.53
CA PHE A 260 4.55 -13.55 9.88
C PHE A 260 5.00 -14.56 10.92
N MET A 261 4.41 -15.76 10.90
CA MET A 261 4.57 -16.76 11.97
C MET A 261 4.28 -16.14 13.36
N ASN A 262 5.26 -16.15 14.26
CA ASN A 262 5.17 -15.56 15.60
C ASN A 262 5.61 -14.08 15.65
N MET A 263 6.12 -13.53 14.54
CA MET A 263 6.54 -12.13 14.49
C MET A 263 5.34 -11.20 14.25
N ARG A 264 5.40 -10.03 14.88
CA ARG A 264 4.42 -8.95 14.79
C ARG A 264 5.19 -7.65 14.61
N MET A 265 4.86 -6.89 13.58
CA MET A 265 5.66 -5.74 13.15
C MET A 265 4.76 -4.60 12.67
N HIS A 266 5.18 -3.36 12.91
CA HIS A 266 4.59 -2.16 12.32
C HIS A 266 5.39 -1.80 11.06
N LEU A 267 4.89 -2.17 9.89
CA LEU A 267 5.59 -2.00 8.60
C LEU A 267 4.86 -1.09 7.63
N ASP A 268 3.55 -0.98 7.79
CA ASP A 268 2.69 -0.14 6.97
C ASP A 268 2.60 1.23 7.64
N HIS A 269 2.83 2.30 6.88
CA HIS A 269 2.80 3.66 7.43
C HIS A 269 1.87 4.55 6.63
N VAL A 270 1.29 5.52 7.33
CA VAL A 270 0.62 6.68 6.74
C VAL A 270 1.43 7.89 7.16
N LEU A 271 2.12 8.49 6.20
CA LEU A 271 2.88 9.73 6.40
C LEU A 271 2.23 10.86 5.60
N SER A 272 2.37 12.10 6.07
CA SER A 272 1.78 13.25 5.37
C SER A 272 2.66 14.49 5.38
N GLY A 273 2.39 15.37 4.40
CA GLY A 273 2.83 16.75 4.44
C GLY A 273 2.20 17.54 5.61
N PRO A 274 2.75 18.73 5.92
CA PRO A 274 2.39 19.46 7.13
C PRO A 274 0.99 20.10 7.11
N ASP A 275 0.38 20.25 5.94
CA ASP A 275 -0.89 20.96 5.77
C ASP A 275 -2.12 20.04 5.77
N LEU A 276 -1.94 18.72 5.90
CA LEU A 276 -3.06 17.79 6.07
C LEU A 276 -3.54 17.75 7.53
N ARG A 277 -4.86 17.93 7.71
CA ARG A 277 -5.52 17.82 9.01
C ARG A 277 -6.24 16.48 9.11
N TRP A 278 -5.80 15.64 10.03
CA TRP A 278 -6.39 14.33 10.30
C TRP A 278 -7.45 14.43 11.40
N ASN A 279 -8.62 13.86 11.15
CA ASN A 279 -9.71 13.82 12.12
C ASN A 279 -9.58 12.61 13.04
N ASP A 280 -9.32 11.43 12.47
CA ASP A 280 -9.20 10.16 13.19
C ASP A 280 -8.66 9.03 12.30
N PHE A 281 -8.41 7.89 12.94
CA PHE A 281 -8.04 6.62 12.31
C PHE A 281 -9.05 5.51 12.62
N GLU A 282 -10.34 5.87 12.70
CA GLU A 282 -11.42 4.93 12.97
C GLU A 282 -11.49 3.84 11.87
N GLY A 283 -11.58 2.58 12.30
CA GLY A 283 -11.54 1.41 11.41
C GLY A 283 -10.13 0.83 11.21
N THR A 284 -9.10 1.47 11.76
CA THR A 284 -7.75 0.91 11.87
C THR A 284 -7.68 -0.06 13.05
N HIS A 285 -7.22 -1.29 12.80
CA HIS A 285 -7.05 -2.32 13.81
C HIS A 285 -5.65 -2.91 13.73
N ARG A 286 -5.06 -3.26 14.88
CA ARG A 286 -3.77 -3.95 14.91
C ARG A 286 -3.89 -5.37 14.36
N PHE A 287 -2.79 -5.86 13.79
CA PHE A 287 -2.70 -7.22 13.31
C PHE A 287 -3.00 -8.23 14.43
N GLY A 288 -3.88 -9.19 14.14
CA GLY A 288 -4.33 -10.20 15.09
C GLY A 288 -5.50 -9.80 15.99
N ASP A 289 -5.99 -8.55 15.90
CA ASP A 289 -7.23 -8.15 16.57
C ASP A 289 -8.42 -8.98 16.08
N ARG A 290 -9.16 -9.58 17.02
CA ARG A 290 -10.33 -10.42 16.73
C ARG A 290 -11.53 -9.62 16.23
N LYS A 291 -11.57 -8.31 16.53
CA LYS A 291 -12.66 -7.40 16.12
C LYS A 291 -12.41 -6.71 14.78
N GLY A 292 -11.21 -6.85 14.20
CA GLY A 292 -10.85 -6.16 12.98
C GLY A 292 -11.60 -6.68 11.75
N LEU A 293 -12.19 -5.77 10.99
CA LEU A 293 -12.95 -6.08 9.76
C LEU A 293 -12.11 -6.85 8.72
N PHE A 294 -10.81 -6.55 8.64
CA PHE A 294 -9.87 -7.15 7.69
C PHE A 294 -9.11 -8.35 8.25
N ARG A 295 -9.53 -8.89 9.39
CA ARG A 295 -8.84 -9.97 10.08
C ARG A 295 -8.67 -11.22 9.20
N GLY A 296 -7.42 -11.62 9.03
CA GLY A 296 -7.05 -12.86 8.32
C GLY A 296 -7.35 -12.81 6.82
N LEU A 297 -7.48 -11.62 6.25
CA LEU A 297 -7.62 -11.42 4.81
C LEU A 297 -6.27 -11.24 4.10
N SER A 298 -5.29 -10.71 4.83
CA SER A 298 -3.87 -10.61 4.48
C SER A 298 -3.04 -10.90 5.75
N ASP A 299 -1.74 -11.07 5.59
CA ASP A 299 -0.76 -11.00 6.68
C ASP A 299 -0.44 -9.56 7.10
N HIS A 300 -1.01 -8.58 6.41
CA HIS A 300 -1.13 -7.19 6.83
C HIS A 300 -2.57 -6.86 7.21
N VAL A 301 -2.76 -5.74 7.91
CA VAL A 301 -4.06 -5.11 8.13
C VAL A 301 -3.98 -3.66 7.66
N PRO A 302 -5.07 -3.11 7.11
CA PRO A 302 -5.05 -1.75 6.58
C PRO A 302 -4.94 -0.71 7.68
N ILE A 303 -4.31 0.41 7.35
CA ILE A 303 -4.51 1.67 8.08
C ILE A 303 -5.59 2.46 7.33
N VAL A 304 -6.62 2.87 8.07
CA VAL A 304 -7.77 3.64 7.61
C VAL A 304 -7.76 4.98 8.35
N GLY A 305 -7.68 6.08 7.61
CA GLY A 305 -7.66 7.41 8.21
C GLY A 305 -8.63 8.38 7.53
N ARG A 306 -9.15 9.33 8.30
CA ARG A 306 -10.01 10.41 7.83
C ARG A 306 -9.29 11.75 7.93
N LEU A 307 -9.30 12.52 6.85
CA LEU A 307 -8.63 13.81 6.76
C LEU A 307 -9.51 14.88 6.13
N LYS A 308 -9.18 16.14 6.39
CA LYS A 308 -9.76 17.32 5.74
C LYS A 308 -8.78 17.83 4.69
N LEU A 309 -9.33 18.09 3.49
CA LEU A 309 -8.69 18.94 2.50
C LEU A 309 -9.08 20.41 2.73
#